data_AF-A0A443YSK5-F1
#
_entry.id   AF-A0A443YSK5-F1
#
_cell.length_a   1.000
_cell.length_b   1.000
_cell.length_c   1.000
_cell.angle_alpha   90.00
_cell.angle_beta   90.00
_cell.angle_gamma   90.00
#
_symmetry.space_group_name_H-M   'P 1'
#
loop_
_entity.id
_entity.type
_entity.pdbx_description
1 polymer ?
#
loop_
_entity_poly.entity_id
_entity_poly.type
_entity_poly.pdbx_seq_one_letter_code
_entity_poly.pdbx_strand_id
1 'polypeptide(L)' 'MIRPEYLNLKNAAAYCGYGPRHFARITKGYQLPKYGPKLNRYKITDLDDFMASPSEFAVRAERRRAGFIPVEV' A
#
# COMPACT_ATOMS: atom_id res chain seq x y z
N MET A 1 -6.16 -18.02 17.47
CA MET A 1 -4.93 -17.73 16.70
C MET A 1 -4.79 -16.22 16.59
N ILE A 2 -3.87 -15.60 17.33
CA ILE A 2 -3.61 -14.16 17.21
C ILE A 2 -2.78 -13.98 15.94
N ARG A 3 -3.40 -13.51 14.85
CA ARG A 3 -2.66 -13.17 13.63
C ARG A 3 -1.81 -11.95 13.95
N PRO A 4 -0.51 -11.94 13.64
CA PRO A 4 0.31 -10.75 13.86
C PRO A 4 -0.24 -9.63 12.98
N GLU A 5 -0.75 -8.56 13.57
CA GLU A 5 -1.45 -7.50 12.84
C GLU A 5 -0.56 -6.79 11.80
N TYR A 6 0.76 -6.93 11.94
CA TYR A 6 1.77 -6.37 11.04
C TYR A 6 2.74 -7.44 10.52
N LEU A 7 2.85 -7.52 9.19
CA LEU A 7 3.74 -8.42 8.47
C LEU A 7 4.93 -7.67 7.88
N ASN A 8 6.10 -8.30 7.86
CA ASN A 8 7.24 -7.79 7.10
C ASN A 8 7.02 -8.01 5.59
N LEU A 9 7.86 -7.41 4.74
CA LEU A 9 7.74 -7.53 3.28
C LEU A 9 7.74 -8.98 2.77
N LYS A 10 8.52 -9.88 3.37
CA LYS A 10 8.58 -11.30 2.95
C LYS A 10 7.29 -12.02 3.28
N ASN A 11 6.78 -11.83 4.50
CA ASN A 11 5.55 -12.45 4.98
C ASN A 11 4.33 -11.85 4.26
N ALA A 12 4.32 -10.54 4.01
CA ALA A 12 3.28 -9.87 3.24
C ALA A 12 3.25 -10.40 1.79
N ALA A 13 4.41 -10.53 1.15
CA ALA A 13 4.51 -11.12 -0.18
C ALA A 13 4.00 -12.56 -0.21
N ALA A 14 4.42 -13.39 0.77
CA ALA A 14 3.96 -14.77 0.90
C ALA A 14 2.45 -14.86 1.17
N TYR A 15 1.92 -13.99 2.03
CA TYR A 15 0.48 -13.87 2.30
C TYR A 15 -0.29 -13.52 1.03
N CYS A 16 0.27 -12.61 0.22
CA CYS A 16 -0.33 -12.21 -1.04
C CYS A 16 -0.03 -13.16 -2.22
N GLY A 17 0.67 -14.29 -2.01
CA GLY A 17 1.03 -15.21 -3.09
C GLY A 17 2.05 -14.65 -4.11
N TYR A 18 2.73 -13.55 -3.79
CA TYR A 18 3.75 -12.94 -4.65
C TYR A 18 5.18 -13.26 -4.19
N GLY A 19 6.12 -13.23 -5.14
CA GLY A 19 7.54 -13.23 -4.80
C GLY A 19 7.96 -11.91 -4.12
N PRO A 20 8.85 -11.90 -3.11
CA PRO A 20 9.23 -10.68 -2.37
C PRO A 20 9.71 -9.52 -3.25
N ARG A 21 10.52 -9.82 -4.28
CA ARG A 21 10.98 -8.81 -5.26
C ARG A 21 9.83 -8.27 -6.11
N HIS A 22 8.90 -9.13 -6.53
CA HIS A 22 7.76 -8.74 -7.33
C HIS A 22 6.83 -7.86 -6.49
N PHE A 23 6.52 -8.29 -5.27
CA PHE A 23 5.72 -7.54 -4.31
C PHE A 23 6.31 -6.15 -4.05
N ALA A 24 7.63 -6.05 -3.82
CA ALA A 24 8.30 -4.75 -3.62
C ALA A 24 8.19 -3.80 -4.84
N ARG A 25 8.19 -4.35 -6.06
CA ARG A 25 8.00 -3.57 -7.29
C ARG A 25 6.56 -3.10 -7.45
N ILE A 26 5.60 -3.97 -7.16
CA ILE A 26 4.17 -3.66 -7.17
C ILE A 26 3.88 -2.59 -6.12
N THR A 27 4.26 -2.79 -4.86
CA THR A 27 4.05 -1.78 -3.79
C THR A 27 4.84 -0.48 -3.96
N LYS A 28 5.68 -0.36 -4.99
CA LYS A 28 6.25 0.92 -5.41
C LYS A 28 5.34 1.66 -6.41
N GLY A 29 4.61 0.93 -7.24
CA GLY A 29 3.58 1.48 -8.14
C GLY A 29 2.21 1.67 -7.47
N TYR A 30 1.97 0.95 -6.38
CA TYR A 30 0.76 1.04 -5.56
C TYR A 30 1.12 1.72 -4.23
N GLN A 31 0.31 2.67 -3.75
CA GLN A 31 0.63 3.45 -2.55
C GLN A 31 0.29 2.69 -1.26
N LEU A 32 0.89 1.51 -1.06
CA LEU A 32 0.60 0.72 0.15
C LEU A 32 1.19 1.42 1.38
N PRO A 33 0.38 1.66 2.42
CA PRO A 33 0.84 2.24 3.67
C PRO A 33 1.83 1.28 4.36
N LYS A 34 2.94 1.85 4.83
CA LYS A 34 3.98 1.13 5.56
C LYS A 34 4.01 1.63 6.99
N TYR A 35 4.07 0.70 7.94
CA TYR A 35 3.96 0.96 9.36
C TYR A 35 5.27 0.63 10.10
N GLY A 36 5.36 1.18 11.32
CA GLY A 36 6.46 0.97 12.24
C GLY A 36 7.63 1.94 12.06
N PRO A 37 8.60 1.92 13.00
CA PRO A 37 9.68 2.91 13.09
C PRO A 37 10.65 2.89 11.89
N LYS A 38 10.65 1.81 11.10
CA LYS A 38 11.47 1.67 9.89
C LYS A 38 10.63 1.64 8.61
N LEU A 39 9.31 1.90 8.69
CA LEU A 39 8.37 1.85 7.56
C LEU A 39 8.53 0.58 6.71
N ASN A 40 8.66 -0.57 7.38
CA ASN A 40 8.96 -1.85 6.76
C ASN A 40 7.96 -2.95 7.10
N ARG A 41 6.84 -2.58 7.73
CA ARG A 41 5.74 -3.48 8.06
C ARG A 41 4.48 -3.09 7.30
N TYR A 42 3.65 -4.08 6.99
CA TYR A 42 2.37 -3.94 6.31
C TYR A 42 1.28 -4.48 7.23
N LYS A 43 0.16 -3.78 7.37
CA LYS A 43 -0.95 -4.27 8.17
C LYS A 43 -1.67 -5.36 7.39
N ILE A 44 -2.12 -6.43 8.07
CA ILE A 44 -2.88 -7.49 7.41
C ILE A 44 -4.16 -6.95 6.77
N THR A 45 -4.87 -6.04 7.45
CA THR A 45 -6.09 -5.42 6.92
C THR A 45 -5.84 -4.72 5.58
N ASP A 46 -4.76 -3.93 5.47
CA ASP A 46 -4.41 -3.27 4.21
C ASP A 46 -4.00 -4.27 3.12
N LEU A 47 -3.41 -5.41 3.49
CA LEU A 47 -3.08 -6.48 2.55
C LEU A 47 -4.33 -7.22 2.07
N ASP A 48 -5.30 -7.43 2.94
CA ASP A 48 -6.61 -8.00 2.60
C ASP A 48 -7.39 -7.03 1.69
N ASP A 49 -7.41 -5.73 1.99
CA ASP A 49 -8.01 -4.70 1.15
C ASP A 49 -7.30 -4.61 -0.21
N PHE A 50 -5.97 -4.70 -0.22
CA PHE A 50 -5.18 -4.74 -1.45
C PHE A 50 -5.47 -5.99 -2.29
N MET A 51 -5.71 -7.13 -1.65
CA MET A 51 -6.09 -8.38 -2.30
C MET A 51 -7.52 -8.33 -2.85
N ALA A 52 -8.45 -7.74 -2.10
CA ALA A 52 -9.84 -7.58 -2.51
C ALA A 52 -9.99 -6.56 -3.64
N SER A 53 -9.28 -5.44 -3.55
CA SER A 53 -9.39 -4.28 -4.44
C SER A 53 -8.02 -3.69 -4.78
N PRO A 54 -7.17 -4.40 -5.57
CA PRO A 54 -5.86 -3.88 -5.94
C PRO A 54 -5.94 -2.54 -6.70
N SER A 55 -7.05 -2.32 -7.41
CA SER A 55 -7.32 -1.09 -8.17
C SER A 55 -7.45 0.17 -7.31
N GLU A 56 -7.84 0.07 -6.05
CA GLU A 56 -7.96 1.22 -5.14
C GLU A 56 -6.60 1.72 -4.65
N PHE A 57 -5.63 0.81 -4.56
CA PHE A 57 -4.25 1.12 -4.17
C PHE A 57 -3.38 1.47 -5.36
N ALA A 58 -3.84 1.23 -6.59
CA ALA A 58 -3.16 1.67 -7.78
C ALA A 58 -3.04 3.18 -7.69
N VAL A 59 -1.81 3.68 -7.67
CA VAL A 59 -1.61 5.12 -7.85
C VAL A 59 -2.08 5.40 -9.26
N ARG A 60 -3.36 5.79 -9.41
CA ARG A 60 -3.71 6.73 -10.47
C ARG A 60 -2.70 7.85 -10.28
N ALA A 61 -1.83 8.05 -11.26
CA ALA A 61 -0.84 9.12 -11.28
C ALA A 61 -1.48 10.54 -11.33
N GLU A 62 -2.69 10.68 -10.77
CA GLU A 62 -3.60 11.80 -10.87
C GLU A 62 -4.48 11.69 -9.60
N ARG A 63 -4.34 12.49 -8.56
CA ARG A 63 -4.39 13.95 -8.56
C ARG A 63 -3.57 14.53 -7.39
N ARG A 64 -2.37 15.02 -7.66
CA ARG A 64 -1.91 16.27 -7.04
C ARG A 64 -2.13 17.41 -8.03
N ARG A 65 -3.39 17.69 -8.33
CA ARG A 65 -3.81 19.05 -8.69
C ARG A 65 -4.76 19.50 -7.59
N ALA A 66 -4.20 19.82 -6.42
CA ALA A 66 -4.81 20.86 -5.62
C ALA A 66 -4.61 22.14 -6.44
N GLY A 67 -5.56 22.41 -7.34
CA GLY A 67 -5.59 23.63 -8.10
C GLY A 67 -5.64 24.80 -7.14
N PHE A 68 -4.80 25.79 -7.39
CA PHE A 68 -4.98 27.13 -6.85
C PHE A 68 -6.42 27.57 -7.16
N ILE A 69 -7.22 27.87 -6.13
CA ILE A 69 -8.54 28.49 -6.30
C ILE A 69 -8.31 30.00 -6.15
N PRO A 70 -8.26 30.79 -7.24
CA PRO A 70 -8.30 32.24 -7.09
C PRO A 70 -9.68 32.62 -6.55
N VAL A 71 -9.70 33.27 -5.38
CA VAL A 71 -10.87 34.01 -4.90
C VAL A 71 -10.87 35.33 -5.66
N GLU A 72 -11.87 35.57 -6.50
CA GLU A 72 -12.09 36.90 -7.08
C GLU A 72 -12.54 37.86 -5.96
N VAL A 73 -11.87 39.01 -5.86
CA VAL A 73 -12.21 40.14 -4.98
C VAL A 73 -12.59 41.32 -5.87
#